data_AF-A0A3B9ZTV4-F1
#
_entry.id   AF-A0A3B9ZTV4-F1
#
_cell.length_a   1.000
_cell.length_b   1.000
_cell.length_c   1.000
_cell.angle_alpha   90.00
_cell.angle_beta   90.00
_cell.angle_gamma   90.00
#
_symmetry.space_group_name_H-M   'P 1'
#
loop_
_entity.id
_entity.type
_entity.pdbx_description
1 polymer ?
#
loop_
_entity_poly.entity_id
_entity_poly.type
_entity_poly.pdbx_seq_one_letter_code
_entity_poly.pdbx_strand_id
1 'polypeptide(L)'
;MIYQKRGIHLVIISRYYGMRTKFKIVSIVFALFVFVLFVSFETFTRERVNWDFIQKVGGIKTETPMETEDGYYLPVICNVSGLDSVTIKPTYLNSALSCLKIKSTMNGNVIHLKVIAGLALTKKSNCNCKAVRVGDLAPGSYTVYYGDESSFEHPIGKFTIE
;
A
#
# COMPACT_ATOMS: atom_id res chain seq x y z
N MET A 1 58.98 9.12 47.48
CA MET A 1 58.69 8.66 46.11
C MET A 1 57.34 7.93 46.06
N ILE A 2 56.20 8.61 46.26
CA ILE A 2 54.86 7.96 46.30
C ILE A 2 53.77 8.73 45.52
N TYR A 3 54.04 9.95 45.04
CA TYR A 3 52.99 10.82 44.46
C TYR A 3 52.65 10.58 42.98
N GLN A 4 53.45 9.83 42.23
CA GLN A 4 53.30 9.75 40.76
C GLN A 4 52.37 8.63 40.27
N LYS A 5 51.96 7.70 41.17
CA LYS A 5 51.21 6.48 40.78
C LYS A 5 49.68 6.62 40.82
N ARG A 6 49.13 7.67 41.47
CA ARG A 6 47.67 7.87 41.61
C ARG A 6 47.02 8.64 40.45
N GLY A 7 47.75 9.50 39.74
CA GLY A 7 47.21 10.29 38.62
C GLY A 7 46.88 9.45 37.37
N ILE A 8 47.66 8.40 37.10
CA ILE A 8 47.51 7.56 35.90
C ILE A 8 46.25 6.68 35.99
N HIS A 9 45.93 6.17 37.19
CA HIS A 9 44.76 5.31 37.39
C HIS A 9 43.42 6.04 37.21
N LEU A 10 43.33 7.32 37.62
CA LEU A 10 42.09 8.10 37.49
C LEU A 10 41.81 8.53 36.05
N VAL A 11 42.85 8.85 35.27
CA VAL A 11 42.76 9.24 33.85
C VAL A 11 42.31 8.07 32.97
N ILE A 12 42.76 6.84 33.27
CA ILE A 12 42.37 5.64 32.52
C ILE A 12 40.88 5.29 32.76
N ILE A 13 40.40 5.37 34.00
CA ILE A 13 38.98 5.07 34.34
C ILE A 13 38.04 6.13 33.73
N SER A 14 38.44 7.42 33.74
CA SER A 14 37.68 8.51 33.10
C SER A 14 37.60 8.37 31.58
N ARG A 15 38.71 8.00 30.91
CA ARG A 15 38.71 7.69 29.46
C ARG A 15 37.86 6.47 29.11
N TYR A 16 37.86 5.45 29.97
CA TYR A 16 37.11 4.20 29.75
C TYR A 16 35.59 4.40 29.90
N TYR A 17 35.18 5.23 30.87
CA TYR A 17 33.76 5.59 31.05
C TYR A 17 33.24 6.43 29.88
N GLY A 18 34.02 7.41 29.39
CA GLY A 18 33.64 8.21 28.22
C GLY A 18 33.58 7.44 26.90
N MET A 19 34.39 6.38 26.72
CA MET A 19 34.30 5.50 25.54
C MET A 19 33.04 4.64 25.55
N ARG A 20 32.61 4.12 26.72
CA ARG A 20 31.36 3.35 26.82
C ARG A 20 30.11 4.17 26.49
N THR A 21 30.07 5.45 26.89
CA THR A 21 28.94 6.34 26.55
C THR A 21 28.95 6.72 25.07
N LYS A 22 30.13 6.99 24.48
CA LYS A 22 30.26 7.26 23.05
C LYS A 22 29.86 6.05 22.18
N PHE A 23 30.26 4.84 22.56
CA PHE A 23 29.85 3.61 21.87
C PHE A 23 28.33 3.37 21.97
N LYS A 24 27.71 3.64 23.13
CA LYS A 24 26.25 3.56 23.27
C LYS A 24 25.53 4.56 22.36
N ILE A 25 26.01 5.81 22.28
CA ILE A 25 25.41 6.82 21.41
C ILE A 25 25.55 6.42 19.93
N VAL A 26 26.73 5.97 19.49
CA VAL A 26 26.94 5.51 18.11
C VAL A 26 26.03 4.31 17.80
N SER A 27 25.88 3.37 18.71
CA SER A 27 25.01 2.21 18.52
C SER A 27 23.53 2.59 18.47
N ILE A 28 23.08 3.58 19.26
CA ILE A 28 21.71 4.11 19.22
C ILE A 28 21.47 4.86 17.90
N VAL A 29 22.41 5.70 17.46
CA VAL A 29 22.31 6.43 16.19
C VAL A 29 22.28 5.45 15.01
N PHE A 30 23.11 4.40 15.04
CA PHE A 30 23.10 3.36 14.02
C PHE A 30 21.79 2.57 14.01
N ALA A 31 21.26 2.19 15.18
CA ALA A 31 19.96 1.52 15.28
C ALA A 31 18.81 2.41 14.76
N LEU A 32 18.83 3.72 15.07
CA LEU A 32 17.86 4.68 14.54
C LEU A 32 17.99 4.82 13.01
N PHE A 33 19.20 4.86 12.48
CA PHE A 33 19.43 4.94 11.04
C PHE A 33 18.91 3.68 10.32
N VAL A 34 19.21 2.49 10.85
CA VAL A 34 18.68 1.22 10.32
C VAL A 34 17.15 1.20 10.41
N PHE A 35 16.56 1.69 11.50
CA PHE A 35 15.10 1.78 11.65
C PHE A 35 14.47 2.73 10.61
N VAL A 36 15.07 3.89 10.36
CA VAL A 36 14.61 4.84 9.33
C VAL A 36 14.69 4.21 7.93
N LEU A 37 15.76 3.47 7.62
CA LEU A 37 15.87 2.73 6.36
C LEU A 37 14.77 1.67 6.23
N PHE A 38 14.46 0.95 7.31
CA PHE A 38 13.42 -0.09 7.31
C PHE A 38 12.02 0.50 7.06
N VAL A 39 11.67 1.59 7.74
CA VAL A 39 10.36 2.26 7.59
C VAL A 39 10.21 2.90 6.19
N SER A 40 11.31 3.42 5.63
CA SER A 40 11.30 4.01 4.28
C SER A 40 11.06 2.95 3.19
N PHE A 41 11.58 1.75 3.40
CA PHE A 41 11.45 0.65 2.43
C PHE A 41 9.98 0.22 2.24
N GLU A 42 9.19 0.12 3.31
CA GLU A 42 7.77 -0.26 3.17
C GLU A 42 6.95 0.72 2.35
N THR A 43 7.23 2.03 2.48
CA THR A 43 6.50 3.08 1.76
C THR A 43 6.83 3.07 0.26
N PHE A 44 8.07 2.74 -0.11
CA PHE A 44 8.51 2.70 -1.51
C PHE A 44 7.87 1.57 -2.33
N THR A 45 7.32 0.56 -1.66
CA THR A 45 6.76 -0.63 -2.32
C THR A 45 5.30 -0.49 -2.71
N ARG A 46 4.66 0.65 -2.43
CA ARG A 46 3.25 0.93 -2.78
C ARG A 46 3.17 1.78 -4.04
N GLU A 47 2.56 1.22 -5.08
CA GLU A 47 2.38 1.89 -6.36
C GLU A 47 0.89 2.08 -6.68
N ARG A 48 0.54 3.27 -7.16
CA ARG A 48 -0.77 3.48 -7.80
C ARG A 48 -0.68 2.93 -9.20
N VAL A 49 -1.45 1.89 -9.45
CA VAL A 49 -1.43 1.21 -10.74
C VAL A 49 -2.09 2.12 -11.78
N ASN A 50 -1.51 2.20 -12.98
CA ASN A 50 -2.10 2.94 -14.09
C ASN A 50 -3.03 2.04 -14.93
N TRP A 51 -3.83 2.65 -15.79
CA TRP A 51 -4.81 1.92 -16.60
C TRP A 51 -4.15 0.92 -17.57
N ASP A 52 -3.08 1.33 -18.26
CA ASP A 52 -2.34 0.49 -19.20
C ASP A 52 -1.87 -0.81 -18.54
N PHE A 53 -1.31 -0.71 -17.33
CA PHE A 53 -0.94 -1.89 -16.55
C PHE A 53 -2.15 -2.77 -16.29
N ILE A 54 -3.26 -2.21 -15.77
CA ILE A 54 -4.48 -2.99 -15.48
C ILE A 54 -4.96 -3.76 -16.70
N GLN A 55 -4.99 -3.12 -17.87
CA GLN A 55 -5.40 -3.79 -19.10
C GLN A 55 -4.45 -4.93 -19.50
N LYS A 56 -3.14 -4.76 -19.30
CA LYS A 56 -2.13 -5.78 -19.61
C LYS A 56 -2.19 -7.01 -18.69
N VAL A 57 -2.56 -6.84 -17.43
CA VAL A 57 -2.60 -7.94 -16.42
C VAL A 57 -3.93 -8.68 -16.35
N GLY A 58 -4.92 -8.31 -17.16
CA GLY A 58 -6.19 -9.03 -17.24
C GLY A 58 -7.44 -8.15 -17.07
N GLY A 59 -7.24 -6.89 -16.70
CA GLY A 59 -8.29 -5.90 -16.58
C GLY A 59 -8.98 -5.86 -15.22
N ILE A 60 -10.09 -5.13 -15.19
CA ILE A 60 -10.87 -4.84 -13.98
C ILE A 60 -12.34 -4.65 -14.35
N LYS A 61 -13.24 -5.14 -13.49
CA LYS A 61 -14.67 -4.86 -13.56
C LYS A 61 -15.25 -4.72 -12.17
N THR A 62 -16.45 -4.14 -12.10
CA THR A 62 -17.26 -4.16 -10.88
C THR A 62 -18.51 -4.99 -11.09
N GLU A 63 -19.08 -5.48 -9.99
CA GLU A 63 -20.39 -6.13 -9.99
C GLU A 63 -21.43 -5.21 -9.35
N THR A 64 -22.63 -5.73 -9.10
CA THR A 64 -23.68 -5.00 -8.39
C THR A 64 -23.27 -4.77 -6.94
N PRO A 65 -23.44 -3.56 -6.39
CA PRO A 65 -23.17 -3.31 -4.98
C PRO A 65 -24.11 -4.11 -4.09
N MET A 66 -23.60 -4.54 -2.95
CA MET A 66 -24.35 -5.22 -1.90
C MET A 66 -24.59 -4.27 -0.74
N GLU A 67 -25.83 -4.18 -0.30
CA GLU A 67 -26.21 -3.42 0.89
C GLU A 67 -25.81 -4.19 2.16
N THR A 68 -25.26 -3.47 3.13
CA THR A 68 -24.88 -4.00 4.45
C THR A 68 -25.30 -2.99 5.52
N GLU A 69 -25.22 -3.38 6.80
CA GLU A 69 -25.55 -2.49 7.93
C GLU A 69 -24.75 -1.18 7.93
N ASP A 70 -23.53 -1.19 7.37
CA ASP A 70 -22.63 -0.04 7.30
C ASP A 70 -22.68 0.68 5.92
N GLY A 71 -23.68 0.40 5.10
CA GLY A 71 -23.86 0.99 3.76
C GLY A 71 -23.49 0.03 2.62
N TYR A 72 -23.30 0.56 1.41
CA TYR A 72 -23.06 -0.26 0.21
C TYR A 72 -21.58 -0.62 0.04
N TYR A 73 -21.35 -1.88 -0.32
CA TYR A 73 -20.06 -2.42 -0.73
C TYR A 73 -20.11 -2.84 -2.20
N LEU A 74 -19.19 -2.30 -2.99
CA LEU A 74 -19.06 -2.59 -4.40
C LEU A 74 -18.02 -3.71 -4.61
N PRO A 75 -18.42 -4.90 -5.07
CA PRO A 75 -17.46 -5.94 -5.44
C PRO A 75 -16.63 -5.48 -6.64
N VAL A 76 -15.31 -5.59 -6.50
CA VAL A 76 -14.35 -5.25 -7.56
C VAL A 76 -13.57 -6.49 -7.89
N ILE A 77 -13.64 -6.93 -9.15
CA ILE A 77 -12.85 -8.05 -9.63
C ILE A 77 -11.72 -7.44 -10.44
N CYS A 78 -10.50 -7.69 -9.99
CA CYS A 78 -9.27 -7.30 -10.68
C CYS A 78 -8.29 -8.45 -10.51
N ASN A 79 -7.41 -8.65 -11.48
CA ASN A 79 -6.26 -9.53 -11.33
C ASN A 79 -5.00 -8.72 -11.66
N VAL A 80 -4.15 -8.49 -10.66
CA VAL A 80 -2.89 -7.74 -10.86
C VAL A 80 -1.70 -8.63 -11.24
N SER A 81 -1.90 -9.95 -11.25
CA SER A 81 -0.83 -10.93 -11.49
C SER A 81 -0.67 -11.35 -12.96
N GLY A 82 -1.69 -11.14 -13.80
CA GLY A 82 -1.69 -11.66 -15.16
C GLY A 82 -2.02 -13.15 -15.29
N LEU A 83 -2.36 -13.83 -14.18
CA LEU A 83 -2.67 -15.27 -14.19
C LEU A 83 -4.08 -15.56 -14.70
N ASP A 84 -5.04 -14.67 -14.49
CA ASP A 84 -6.42 -14.84 -14.94
C ASP A 84 -6.92 -13.61 -15.70
N SER A 85 -7.83 -13.88 -16.64
CA SER A 85 -8.55 -12.86 -17.39
C SER A 85 -9.76 -12.37 -16.59
N VAL A 86 -9.91 -11.05 -16.47
CA VAL A 86 -11.09 -10.43 -15.84
C VAL A 86 -11.98 -9.79 -16.89
N THR A 87 -11.46 -8.79 -17.60
CA THR A 87 -12.14 -8.17 -18.75
C THR A 87 -11.38 -8.37 -20.05
N ILE A 88 -10.07 -8.57 -19.98
CA ILE A 88 -9.19 -8.74 -21.14
C ILE A 88 -8.23 -9.90 -20.88
N LYS A 89 -7.82 -10.60 -21.94
CA LYS A 89 -6.77 -11.63 -21.85
C LYS A 89 -5.44 -10.99 -21.43
N PRO A 90 -4.79 -11.46 -20.36
CA PRO A 90 -3.49 -10.94 -19.94
C PRO A 90 -2.42 -11.07 -21.03
N THR A 91 -1.63 -10.03 -21.21
CA THR A 91 -0.43 -10.00 -22.07
C THR A 91 0.86 -9.83 -21.25
N TYR A 92 0.72 -9.54 -19.96
CA TYR A 92 1.82 -9.35 -19.03
C TYR A 92 1.59 -10.18 -17.77
N LEU A 93 2.61 -10.96 -17.39
CA LEU A 93 2.66 -11.66 -16.11
C LEU A 93 3.42 -10.82 -15.10
N ASN A 94 2.82 -10.64 -13.92
CA ASN A 94 3.42 -9.94 -12.80
C ASN A 94 3.39 -10.85 -11.56
N SER A 95 4.56 -11.24 -11.09
CA SER A 95 4.73 -12.07 -9.88
C SER A 95 5.12 -11.26 -8.64
N ALA A 96 5.47 -9.98 -8.80
CA ALA A 96 6.00 -9.15 -7.72
C ALA A 96 4.91 -8.37 -6.99
N LEU A 97 3.91 -7.85 -7.72
CA LEU A 97 2.89 -6.99 -7.14
C LEU A 97 1.62 -7.76 -6.78
N SER A 98 1.03 -7.37 -5.66
CA SER A 98 -0.26 -7.82 -5.16
C SER A 98 -1.19 -6.62 -4.94
N CYS A 99 -2.51 -6.84 -5.07
CA CYS A 99 -3.49 -5.80 -4.76
C CYS A 99 -3.53 -5.59 -3.24
N LEU A 100 -3.06 -4.44 -2.77
CA LEU A 100 -3.03 -4.11 -1.34
C LEU A 100 -4.35 -3.48 -0.90
N LYS A 101 -4.87 -2.54 -1.69
CA LYS A 101 -6.08 -1.79 -1.38
C LYS A 101 -6.70 -1.22 -2.64
N ILE A 102 -8.00 -1.02 -2.61
CA ILE A 102 -8.73 -0.19 -3.58
C ILE A 102 -9.13 1.10 -2.86
N LYS A 103 -8.84 2.24 -3.48
CA LYS A 103 -9.40 3.53 -3.06
C LYS A 103 -10.64 3.81 -3.91
N SER A 104 -11.70 4.21 -3.23
CA SER A 104 -12.92 4.74 -3.84
C SER A 104 -13.07 6.20 -3.46
N THR A 105 -13.46 7.03 -4.43
CA THR A 105 -14.03 8.37 -4.17
C THR A 105 -15.36 8.46 -4.91
N MET A 106 -16.36 9.07 -4.27
CA MET A 106 -17.68 9.32 -4.86
C MET A 106 -17.88 10.82 -5.10
N ASN A 107 -18.42 11.17 -6.26
CA ASN A 107 -18.86 12.52 -6.61
C ASN A 107 -20.24 12.44 -7.28
N GLY A 108 -21.28 12.70 -6.50
CA GLY A 108 -22.67 12.44 -6.91
C GLY A 108 -22.84 10.97 -7.30
N ASN A 109 -23.33 10.73 -8.52
CA ASN A 109 -23.56 9.38 -9.04
C ASN A 109 -22.34 8.78 -9.76
N VAL A 110 -21.15 9.38 -9.59
CA VAL A 110 -19.91 8.89 -10.18
C VAL A 110 -19.00 8.34 -9.10
N ILE A 111 -18.51 7.12 -9.31
CA ILE A 111 -17.58 6.45 -8.42
C ILE A 111 -16.24 6.29 -9.15
N HIS A 112 -15.16 6.82 -8.58
CA HIS A 112 -13.81 6.62 -9.07
C HIS A 112 -13.11 5.56 -8.23
N LEU A 113 -12.52 4.55 -8.89
CA LEU A 113 -11.76 3.49 -8.26
C LEU A 113 -10.30 3.52 -8.70
N LYS A 114 -9.38 3.38 -7.75
CA LYS A 114 -7.95 3.21 -8.02
C LYS A 114 -7.40 2.02 -7.25
N VAL A 115 -6.73 1.13 -7.98
CA VAL A 115 -6.00 0.00 -7.39
C VAL A 115 -4.64 0.48 -6.89
N ILE A 116 -4.34 0.16 -5.64
CA ILE A 116 -3.02 0.32 -5.03
C ILE A 116 -2.42 -1.07 -4.93
N ALA A 117 -1.34 -1.28 -5.67
CA ALA A 117 -0.58 -2.50 -5.62
C ALA A 117 0.72 -2.29 -4.85
N GLY A 118 1.34 -3.38 -4.42
CA GLY A 118 2.67 -3.35 -3.87
C GLY A 118 3.26 -4.74 -3.70
N LEU A 119 4.52 -4.80 -3.25
CA LEU A 119 5.25 -6.06 -3.18
C LEU A 119 4.48 -7.12 -2.38
N ALA A 120 4.36 -8.31 -2.96
CA ALA A 120 3.75 -9.47 -2.34
C ALA A 120 4.68 -10.03 -1.24
N LEU A 121 4.77 -9.34 -0.10
CA LEU A 121 5.60 -9.73 1.05
C LEU A 121 5.07 -11.00 1.75
N THR A 122 3.82 -11.37 1.50
CA THR A 122 3.21 -12.60 2.05
C THR A 122 2.51 -13.39 0.94
N LYS A 123 2.70 -14.71 0.93
CA LYS A 123 2.14 -15.68 -0.05
C LYS A 123 0.60 -15.71 -0.15
N LYS A 124 -0.11 -14.86 0.60
CA LYS A 124 -1.57 -14.94 0.78
C LYS A 124 -2.31 -13.72 0.25
N SER A 125 -1.72 -12.97 -0.67
CA SER A 125 -2.50 -11.98 -1.42
C SER A 125 -3.32 -12.72 -2.47
N ASN A 126 -4.55 -13.08 -2.14
CA ASN A 126 -5.52 -13.47 -3.15
C ASN A 126 -5.49 -12.40 -4.24
N CYS A 127 -5.25 -12.82 -5.48
CA CYS A 127 -5.09 -11.90 -6.63
C CYS A 127 -6.38 -11.15 -6.96
N ASN A 128 -7.49 -11.51 -6.30
CA ASN A 128 -8.79 -10.86 -6.41
C ASN A 128 -8.85 -9.65 -5.49
N CYS A 129 -9.05 -8.49 -6.11
CA CYS A 129 -9.55 -7.29 -5.44
C CYS A 129 -10.75 -7.63 -4.52
N LYS A 130 -10.77 -7.07 -3.31
CA LYS A 130 -11.89 -7.23 -2.37
C LYS A 130 -12.97 -6.20 -2.66
N ALA A 131 -14.19 -6.44 -2.16
CA ALA A 131 -15.25 -5.44 -2.16
C ALA A 131 -14.79 -4.15 -1.45
N VAL A 132 -15.18 -3.00 -2.00
CA VAL A 132 -14.83 -1.67 -1.48
C VAL A 132 -16.09 -0.97 -1.00
N ARG A 133 -16.03 -0.39 0.21
CA ARG A 133 -17.14 0.44 0.71
C ARG A 133 -17.27 1.69 -0.16
N VAL A 134 -18.47 1.95 -0.65
CA VAL A 134 -18.81 3.16 -1.42
C VAL A 134 -19.73 4.12 -0.63
N GLY A 135 -20.12 3.71 0.58
CA GLY A 135 -20.94 4.52 1.48
C GLY A 135 -22.42 4.29 1.25
N ASP A 136 -23.24 5.21 1.72
CA ASP A 136 -24.68 5.16 1.52
C ASP A 136 -25.00 5.73 0.13
N LEU A 137 -25.79 4.99 -0.65
CA LEU A 137 -26.15 5.35 -2.01
C LEU A 137 -27.63 5.69 -2.04
N ALA A 138 -27.97 6.87 -2.55
CA ALA A 138 -29.35 7.20 -2.86
C ALA A 138 -29.82 6.43 -4.10
N PRO A 139 -31.14 6.20 -4.26
CA PRO A 139 -31.70 5.66 -5.50
C PRO A 139 -31.24 6.44 -6.73
N GLY A 140 -30.83 5.72 -7.77
CA GLY A 140 -30.32 6.32 -9.00
C GLY A 140 -29.32 5.44 -9.75
N SER A 141 -28.95 5.90 -10.94
CA SER A 141 -27.95 5.23 -11.78
C SER A 141 -26.56 5.74 -11.52
N TYR A 142 -25.63 4.82 -11.28
CA TYR A 142 -24.22 5.10 -10.98
C TYR A 142 -23.32 4.58 -12.09
N THR A 143 -22.25 5.32 -12.37
CA THR A 143 -21.16 4.89 -13.25
C THR A 143 -19.85 4.84 -12.49
N VAL A 144 -19.11 3.76 -12.72
CA VAL A 144 -17.81 3.52 -12.08
C VAL A 144 -16.71 3.73 -13.10
N TYR A 145 -15.74 4.57 -12.77
CA TYR A 145 -14.56 4.83 -13.58
C TYR A 145 -13.30 4.35 -12.87
N TYR A 146 -12.33 3.87 -13.64
CA TYR A 146 -10.99 3.63 -13.14
C TYR A 146 -10.15 4.90 -13.24
N GLY A 147 -9.63 5.37 -12.11
CA GLY A 147 -8.76 6.54 -12.09
C GLY A 147 -8.85 7.34 -10.80
N ASP A 148 -8.27 8.54 -10.85
CA ASP A 148 -8.43 9.55 -9.80
C ASP A 148 -9.71 10.36 -10.08
N GLU A 149 -10.12 11.25 -9.18
CA GLU A 149 -11.44 11.94 -9.17
C GLU A 149 -11.78 12.76 -10.43
N SER A 150 -10.79 13.07 -11.26
CA SER A 150 -10.94 13.81 -12.51
C SER A 150 -10.93 12.92 -13.76
N SER A 151 -10.82 11.60 -13.60
CA SER A 151 -10.63 10.67 -14.71
C SER A 151 -11.94 9.99 -15.12
N PHE A 152 -12.45 10.37 -16.29
CA PHE A 152 -13.68 9.82 -16.86
C PHE A 152 -13.43 8.95 -18.11
N GLU A 153 -12.17 8.65 -18.40
CA GLU A 153 -11.77 8.01 -19.66
C GLU A 153 -12.00 6.49 -19.65
N HIS A 154 -12.11 5.88 -18.47
CA HIS A 154 -12.08 4.42 -18.34
C HIS A 154 -13.28 3.91 -17.53
N PRO A 155 -14.49 3.83 -18.13
CA PRO A 155 -15.65 3.25 -17.47
C PRO A 155 -15.44 1.75 -17.28
N ILE A 156 -15.65 1.26 -16.05
CA ILE A 156 -15.43 -0.15 -15.65
C ILE A 156 -16.68 -0.84 -15.11
N GLY A 157 -17.77 -0.08 -14.93
CA GLY A 157 -19.03 -0.63 -14.46
C GLY A 157 -20.15 0.41 -14.41
N LYS A 158 -21.38 -0.09 -14.39
CA LYS A 158 -22.61 0.70 -14.21
C LYS A 158 -23.61 -0.14 -13.43
N PHE A 159 -24.38 0.51 -12.55
CA PHE A 159 -25.46 -0.14 -11.79
C PHE A 159 -26.52 0.89 -11.41
N THR A 160 -27.66 0.41 -10.93
CA THR A 160 -28.76 1.23 -10.41
C THR A 160 -29.10 0.78 -9.00
N ILE A 161 -29.35 1.74 -8.12
CA ILE A 161 -29.98 1.53 -6.82
C ILE A 161 -31.44 1.94 -6.97
N GLU A 162 -32.35 1.05 -6.56
CA GLU A 162 -33.81 1.26 -6.62
C GLU A 162 -34.32 1.99 -5.37
#